data_AF-A0A537R6P0-F1
#
_entry.id   AF-A0A537R6P0-F1
#
_cell.length_a   1.000
_cell.length_b   1.000
_cell.length_c   1.000
_cell.angle_alpha   90.00
_cell.angle_beta   90.00
_cell.angle_gamma   90.00
#
_symmetry.space_group_name_H-M   'P 1'
#
loop_
_entity.id
_entity.type
_entity.pdbx_description
1 polymer ?
#
loop_
_entity_poly.entity_id
_entity_poly.type
_entity_poly.pdbx_seq_one_letter_code
_entity_poly.pdbx_strand_id
1 'polypeptide(L)' 'MSSLTAVNRRTLLTMFGGSIATPVLAPRIAFSQEAWPARTVRYVNGFPAGGATDTLSRILCQKMSELSGQSFVVENRGG' A
#
# COMPACT_ATOMS: atom_id res chain seq x y z
N MET A 1 27.36 39.86 42.96
CA MET A 1 26.17 40.69 42.68
C MET A 1 25.81 40.49 41.21
N SER A 2 25.16 39.37 40.87
CA SER A 2 23.70 39.15 40.86
C SER A 2 23.04 39.70 39.60
N SER A 3 22.82 38.83 38.61
CA SER A 3 21.82 39.04 37.58
C SER A 3 21.27 37.67 37.19
N LEU A 4 20.34 37.19 38.02
CA LEU A 4 19.58 35.97 37.75
C LEU A 4 18.79 36.18 36.46
N THR A 5 19.03 35.31 35.47
CA THR A 5 18.29 35.22 34.21
C THR A 5 16.79 35.25 34.49
N ALA A 6 16.12 36.34 34.10
CA ALA A 6 14.69 36.48 34.23
C ALA A 6 14.02 35.49 33.26
N VAL A 7 13.55 34.36 33.79
CA VAL A 7 12.76 33.40 33.02
C VAL A 7 11.47 34.09 32.58
N ASN A 8 11.27 34.19 31.26
CA ASN A 8 10.14 34.89 30.69
C ASN A 8 8.86 34.07 30.98
N ARG A 9 7.82 34.74 31.45
CA ARG A 9 6.53 34.12 31.84
C ARG A 9 5.90 33.34 30.67
N ARG A 10 6.25 33.73 29.44
CA ARG A 10 5.89 33.06 28.18
C ARG A 10 6.60 31.71 27.98
N THR A 11 7.83 31.57 28.48
CA THR A 11 8.62 30.33 28.41
C THR A 11 8.06 29.25 29.35
N LEU A 12 7.43 29.66 30.46
CA LEU A 12 6.75 28.72 31.37
C LEU A 12 5.40 28.24 30.82
N LEU A 13 4.68 29.06 30.05
CA LEU A 13 3.43 28.65 29.40
C LEU A 13 3.65 27.67 28.23
N THR A 14 4.83 27.67 27.60
CA THR A 14 5.20 26.68 26.57
C THR A 14 5.58 25.30 27.13
N MET A 15 5.90 25.17 28.43
CA MET A 15 6.23 23.86 29.02
C MET A 15 5.03 23.09 29.58
N PHE A 16 3.87 23.73 29.78
CA PHE A 16 2.68 23.08 30.35
C PHE A 16 1.45 23.05 29.41
N GLY A 17 1.49 23.71 28.25
CA GLY A 17 0.36 23.83 27.32
C GLY A 17 0.49 23.10 25.97
N GLY A 18 1.42 22.15 25.84
CA GLY A 18 1.73 21.49 24.56
C GLY A 18 1.22 20.06 24.40
N SER A 19 0.26 19.61 25.22
CA SER A 19 -0.06 18.17 25.34
C SER A 19 -1.02 17.60 24.31
N ILE A 20 -1.46 18.33 23.26
CA ILE A 20 -2.33 17.74 22.23
C ILE A 20 -2.00 18.36 20.86
N ALA A 21 -1.53 17.53 19.92
CA ALA A 21 -1.46 17.80 18.48
C ALA A 21 -0.21 18.48 17.89
N THR A 22 1.00 18.24 18.42
CA THR A 22 2.13 18.01 17.50
C THR A 22 2.03 16.56 17.03
N PRO A 23 1.67 16.26 15.76
CA PRO A 23 1.94 14.94 15.23
C PRO A 23 3.46 14.80 15.27
N VAL A 24 3.94 14.01 16.24
CA VAL A 24 5.33 13.55 16.25
C VAL A 24 5.59 13.06 14.85
N LEU A 25 6.57 13.69 14.20
CA LEU A 25 7.09 13.32 12.89
C LEU A 25 7.84 11.99 13.05
N ALA A 26 7.14 10.96 13.52
CA ALA A 26 7.65 9.61 13.54
C ALA A 26 7.94 9.26 12.07
N PRO A 27 9.16 8.81 11.75
CA PRO A 27 9.45 8.36 10.40
C PRO A 27 8.42 7.28 10.06
N ARG A 28 7.56 7.58 9.09
CA ARG A 28 6.69 6.56 8.50
C ARG A 28 7.63 5.53 7.90
N ILE A 29 7.77 4.39 8.56
CA ILE A 29 8.46 3.24 8.00
C ILE A 29 7.67 2.87 6.74
N ALA A 30 8.20 3.26 5.59
CA ALA A 30 7.62 2.91 4.31
C ALA A 30 7.89 1.42 4.11
N PHE A 31 6.89 0.58 4.36
CA PHE A 31 6.93 -0.80 3.91
C PHE A 31 6.82 -0.79 2.38
N SER A 32 7.84 -1.33 1.70
CA SER A 32 7.74 -1.56 0.26
C SER A 32 6.58 -2.50 -0.01
N GLN A 33 5.80 -2.24 -1.07
CA GLN A 33 4.78 -3.19 -1.52
C GLN A 33 5.46 -4.53 -1.82
N GLU A 34 4.86 -5.64 -1.37
CA GLU A 34 5.32 -6.98 -1.76
C GLU A 34 5.39 -7.09 -3.29
N ALA A 35 6.40 -7.80 -3.79
CA ALA A 35 6.56 -8.02 -5.22
C ALA A 35 5.30 -8.68 -5.79
N TRP A 36 4.73 -8.07 -6.84
CA TRP A 36 3.57 -8.63 -7.50
C TRP A 36 3.97 -9.86 -8.32
N PRO A 37 3.16 -10.93 -8.36
CA PRO A 37 1.92 -11.15 -7.61
C PRO A 37 2.17 -11.71 -6.20
N ALA A 38 1.47 -11.18 -5.19
CA ALA A 38 1.52 -11.67 -3.80
C ALA A 38 0.33 -12.60 -3.44
N ARG A 39 -0.67 -12.69 -4.33
CA ARG A 39 -1.90 -13.46 -4.15
C ARG A 39 -2.44 -13.88 -5.51
N THR A 40 -3.42 -14.78 -5.51
CA THR A 40 -4.15 -15.17 -6.71
C THR A 40 -4.63 -13.97 -7.52
N VAL A 41 -4.33 -13.97 -8.81
CA VAL A 41 -4.68 -12.92 -9.77
C VAL A 41 -5.92 -13.35 -10.54
N ARG A 42 -6.91 -12.46 -10.62
CA ARG A 42 -8.09 -12.62 -11.48
C ARG A 42 -7.81 -11.92 -12.81
N TYR A 43 -7.69 -12.70 -13.88
CA TYR A 43 -7.55 -12.20 -15.24
C TYR A 43 -8.93 -12.01 -15.86
N VAL A 44 -9.34 -10.77 -16.09
CA VAL A 44 -10.65 -10.46 -16.68
C VAL A 44 -10.55 -10.53 -18.20
N ASN A 45 -11.23 -11.50 -18.80
CA ASN A 45 -11.37 -11.64 -20.24
C ASN A 45 -12.67 -10.97 -20.71
N GLY A 46 -12.58 -9.92 -21.52
CA GLY A 46 -13.75 -9.19 -22.05
C GLY A 46 -14.54 -9.92 -23.14
N PHE A 47 -14.22 -11.19 -23.43
CA PHE A 47 -14.88 -11.99 -24.45
C PHE A 47 -15.63 -13.18 -23.84
N PRO A 48 -16.64 -13.73 -24.56
CA PRO A 48 -17.35 -14.94 -24.14
C PRO A 48 -16.41 -16.12 -23.86
N ALA A 49 -16.80 -16.97 -22.91
CA ALA A 49 -16.07 -18.19 -22.59
C ALA A 49 -16.06 -19.15 -23.80
N GLY A 50 -14.97 -19.91 -23.96
CA GLY A 50 -14.82 -20.89 -25.05
C GLY A 50 -14.44 -20.31 -26.42
N GLY A 51 -14.39 -18.98 -26.59
CA GLY A 51 -13.86 -18.35 -27.80
C GLY A 51 -12.34 -18.35 -27.86
N ALA A 52 -11.78 -17.95 -29.01
CA ALA A 52 -10.32 -17.91 -29.22
C ALA A 52 -9.58 -17.09 -28.13
N THR A 53 -10.14 -15.94 -27.72
CA THR A 53 -9.54 -15.13 -26.65
C THR A 53 -9.56 -15.83 -25.31
N ASP A 54 -10.59 -16.62 -25.00
CA ASP A 54 -10.64 -17.41 -23.77
C ASP A 54 -9.58 -18.52 -23.76
N THR A 55 -9.43 -19.24 -24.86
CA THR A 55 -8.38 -20.25 -25.01
C THR A 55 -6.98 -19.64 -24.80
N LEU A 56 -6.69 -18.51 -25.46
CA LEU A 56 -5.41 -17.82 -25.28
C LEU A 56 -5.21 -17.32 -23.84
N SER A 57 -6.27 -16.78 -23.21
CA SER A 57 -6.22 -16.32 -21.82
C SER A 57 -5.87 -17.46 -20.86
N ARG A 58 -6.41 -18.65 -21.07
CA ARG A 58 -6.12 -19.84 -20.25
C ARG A 58 -4.67 -20.29 -20.38
N ILE A 59 -4.13 -20.29 -21.61
CA ILE A 59 -2.72 -20.63 -21.87
C ILE A 59 -1.80 -19.59 -21.20
N LEU A 60 -2.11 -18.30 -21.34
CA LEU A 60 -1.36 -17.21 -20.70
C LEU A 60 -1.37 -17.35 -19.18
N CYS A 61 -2.55 -17.51 -18.57
CA CYS A 61 -2.70 -17.65 -17.12
C CYS A 61 -1.97 -18.88 -16.57
N GLN A 62 -1.99 -20.01 -17.30
CA GLN A 62 -1.18 -21.17 -16.94
C GLN A 62 0.31 -20.82 -16.89
N LYS A 63 0.83 -20.16 -17.95
CA LYS A 63 2.25 -19.80 -18.00
C LYS A 63 2.65 -18.79 -16.93
N MET A 64 1.80 -17.80 -16.67
CA MET A 64 2.03 -16.83 -15.59
C MET A 64 2.05 -17.50 -14.22
N SER A 65 1.22 -18.53 -14.02
CA SER A 65 1.22 -19.30 -12.78
C SER A 65 2.52 -20.08 -12.59
N GLU A 66 3.05 -20.69 -13.65
CA GLU A 66 4.35 -21.37 -13.62
C GLU A 66 5.51 -20.40 -13.30
N LEU A 67 5.50 -19.20 -13.88
CA LEU A 67 6.59 -18.22 -13.71
C LEU A 67 6.57 -17.52 -12.36
N SER A 68 5.39 -17.25 -11.81
CA SER A 68 5.24 -16.48 -10.58
C SER A 68 5.02 -17.32 -9.33
N GLY A 69 4.66 -18.59 -9.47
CA GLY A 69 4.23 -19.45 -8.36
C GLY A 69 2.87 -19.08 -7.75
N GLN A 70 2.21 -18.04 -8.26
CA GLN A 70 0.87 -17.64 -7.84
C GLN A 70 -0.17 -18.10 -8.84
N SER A 71 -1.40 -18.35 -8.39
CA SER A 71 -2.49 -18.76 -9.28
C SER A 71 -3.03 -17.59 -10.11
N PHE A 72 -3.28 -17.83 -11.40
CA PHE A 72 -3.99 -16.91 -12.29
C PHE A 72 -5.30 -17.55 -12.77
N VAL A 73 -6.44 -16.91 -12.46
CA VAL A 73 -7.78 -17.42 -12.76
C VAL A 73 -8.45 -16.55 -13.82
N VAL A 74 -8.90 -17.15 -14.91
CA VAL A 74 -9.63 -16.44 -15.98
C VAL A 74 -11.08 -16.22 -15.56
N GLU A 75 -11.55 -14.98 -15.68
CA GLU A 75 -12.95 -14.59 -15.53
C GLU A 75 -13.46 -13.92 -16.79
N ASN A 76 -14.38 -14.59 -17.48
CA ASN A 76 -15.02 -14.03 -18.66
C ASN A 76 -16.11 -13.03 -18.26
N ARG A 77 -16.00 -11.81 -18.77
CA ARG A 77 -17.02 -10.76 -18.71
C ARG A 77 -17.33 -10.28 -20.13
N GLY A 78 -17.73 -11.22 -20.97
CA GLY A 78 -18.33 -10.94 -22.27
C GLY A 78 -19.74 -10.41 -22.05
N GLY A 79 -19.94 -9.13 -22.34
CA GLY A 79 -21.27 -8.56 -22.51
C GLY A 79 -21.89 -8.98 -23.84
#